data_AF-A0AA96ZAD4-F1
#
_entry.id   AF-A0AA96ZAD4-F1
#
_cell.length_a   1.000
_cell.length_b   1.000
_cell.length_c   1.000
_cell.angle_alpha   90.00
_cell.angle_beta   90.00
_cell.angle_gamma   90.00
#
_symmetry.space_group_name_H-M   'P 1'
#
loop_
_entity.id
_entity.type
_entity.pdbx_description
1 polymer ?
#
loop_
_entity_poly.entity_id
_entity_poly.type
_entity_poly.pdbx_seq_one_letter_code
_entity_poly.pdbx_strand_id
1 'polypeptide(L)'
;MIGTPFSTMATEFRGQIIKTWLLQISGTATEKSKILCQTAIELGLTERSKSIPGSALIQWTKTTPTNTPLWAAQSALLLLFANEWKPSTHVEWCGMASLLQRLYKKNSIAEMLSYLPKHINKDIAAGWITAAIEEDANFRRHKKRK
;
A
#
# COMPACT_ATOMS: atom_id res chain seq x y z
N MET A 1 3.65 7.56 -21.56
CA MET A 1 4.01 8.59 -20.55
C MET A 1 5.06 7.94 -19.69
N ILE A 2 6.29 8.46 -19.67
CA ILE A 2 7.34 7.93 -18.80
C ILE A 2 6.89 8.19 -17.36
N GLY A 3 6.89 7.17 -16.51
CA GLY A 3 6.53 7.33 -15.10
C GLY A 3 7.55 8.22 -14.39
N THR A 4 7.09 9.10 -13.50
CA THR A 4 8.01 9.81 -12.60
C THR A 4 8.74 8.79 -11.73
N PRO A 5 9.94 9.13 -11.19
CA PRO A 5 10.63 8.26 -10.24
C PRO A 5 9.73 7.82 -9.07
N PHE A 6 8.90 8.73 -8.56
CA PHE A 6 7.91 8.42 -7.52
C PHE A 6 6.91 7.37 -7.98
N SER A 7 6.27 7.58 -9.15
CA SER A 7 5.27 6.66 -9.69
C SER A 7 5.84 5.27 -9.97
N THR A 8 7.10 5.18 -10.41
CA THR A 8 7.81 3.91 -10.62
C THR A 8 8.03 3.18 -9.30
N MET A 9 8.65 3.83 -8.31
CA MET A 9 8.89 3.24 -6.98
C MET A 9 7.58 2.80 -6.30
N ALA A 10 6.55 3.64 -6.33
CA ALA A 10 5.25 3.32 -5.74
C ALA A 10 4.56 2.12 -6.42
N THR A 11 4.80 1.92 -7.72
CA THR A 11 4.22 0.80 -8.47
C THR A 11 4.97 -0.50 -8.17
N GLU A 12 6.30 -0.47 -8.09
CA GLU A 12 7.12 -1.61 -7.69
C GLU A 12 6.79 -2.09 -6.28
N PHE A 13 6.52 -1.16 -5.36
CA PHE A 13 6.25 -1.48 -3.97
C PHE A 13 4.97 -2.30 -3.75
N ARG A 14 3.97 -2.25 -4.64
CA ARG A 14 2.67 -2.92 -4.41
C ARG A 14 2.79 -4.44 -4.22
N GLY A 15 3.63 -5.10 -5.00
CA GLY A 15 3.89 -6.53 -4.81
C GLY A 15 4.87 -6.80 -3.66
N GLN A 16 5.81 -5.88 -3.44
CA GLN A 16 6.80 -5.99 -2.36
C GLN A 16 6.14 -5.98 -0.99
N ILE A 17 5.17 -5.10 -0.74
CA ILE A 17 4.51 -5.01 0.57
C ILE A 17 3.75 -6.29 0.92
N ILE A 18 3.11 -6.93 -0.06
CA ILE A 18 2.49 -8.25 0.11
C ILE A 18 3.56 -9.28 0.45
N LYS A 19 4.67 -9.30 -0.28
CA LYS A 19 5.78 -10.23 -0.05
C LYS A 19 6.33 -10.08 1.38
N THR A 20 6.61 -8.86 1.81
CA THR A 20 7.08 -8.54 3.17
C THR A 20 6.11 -9.08 4.21
N TRP A 21 4.82 -8.80 4.05
CA TRP A 21 3.79 -9.30 4.96
C TRP A 21 3.70 -10.84 4.99
N LEU A 22 3.74 -11.50 3.83
CA LEU A 22 3.69 -12.97 3.75
C LEU A 22 4.86 -13.66 4.46
N LEU A 23 6.02 -13.00 4.55
CA LEU A 23 7.21 -13.51 5.24
C LEU A 23 7.10 -13.39 6.76
N GLN A 24 6.30 -12.46 7.28
CA GLN A 24 6.14 -12.24 8.72
C GLN A 24 5.04 -13.09 9.35
N ILE A 25 4.08 -13.58 8.55
CA ILE A 25 2.96 -14.36 9.05
C ILE A 25 3.18 -15.86 8.78
N SER A 26 2.88 -16.69 9.77
CA SER A 26 2.88 -18.16 9.63
C SER A 26 1.59 -18.67 8.97
N GLY A 27 1.60 -19.90 8.45
CA GLY A 27 0.42 -20.55 7.87
C GLY A 27 0.47 -20.71 6.36
N THR A 28 -0.56 -21.36 5.84
CA THR A 28 -0.71 -21.72 4.42
C THR A 28 -1.09 -20.51 3.57
N ALA A 29 -0.87 -20.60 2.25
CA ALA A 29 -1.28 -19.55 1.32
C ALA A 29 -2.79 -19.28 1.37
N THR A 30 -3.61 -20.30 1.64
CA THR A 30 -5.07 -20.16 1.77
C THR A 30 -5.46 -19.39 3.03
N GLU A 31 -4.84 -19.70 4.17
CA GLU A 31 -5.09 -18.98 5.43
C GLU A 31 -4.67 -17.52 5.33
N LYS A 32 -3.47 -17.26 4.78
CA LYS A 32 -2.99 -15.89 4.53
C LYS A 32 -3.94 -15.14 3.61
N SER A 33 -4.38 -15.76 2.51
CA SER A 33 -5.37 -15.15 1.63
C SER A 33 -6.65 -14.74 2.37
N LYS A 34 -7.16 -15.63 3.23
CA LYS A 34 -8.34 -15.36 4.05
C LYS A 34 -8.13 -14.16 4.98
N ILE A 35 -7.01 -14.10 5.69
CA ILE A 35 -6.67 -12.98 6.58
C ILE A 35 -6.65 -11.66 5.80
N LEU A 36 -5.97 -11.64 4.64
CA LEU A 36 -5.86 -10.43 3.83
C LEU A 36 -7.23 -9.96 3.31
N CYS A 37 -8.06 -10.89 2.83
CA CYS A 37 -9.42 -10.56 2.38
C CYS A 37 -10.31 -10.10 3.53
N GLN A 38 -10.27 -10.77 4.68
CA GLN A 38 -11.06 -10.40 5.84
C GLN A 38 -10.73 -8.98 6.30
N THR A 39 -9.43 -8.67 6.41
CA THR A 39 -8.94 -7.33 6.75
C THR A 39 -9.45 -6.28 5.77
N ALA A 40 -9.41 -6.59 4.46
CA ALA A 40 -9.89 -5.68 3.43
C ALA A 40 -11.40 -5.40 3.55
N ILE A 41 -12.20 -6.39 3.92
CA ILE A 41 -13.64 -6.26 4.11
C ILE A 41 -13.93 -5.42 5.36
N GLU A 42 -13.30 -5.74 6.48
CA GLU A 42 -13.48 -5.04 7.76
C GLU A 42 -13.16 -3.55 7.67
N LEU A 43 -12.16 -3.20 6.85
CA LEU A 43 -11.73 -1.82 6.62
C LEU A 43 -12.45 -1.14 5.45
N GLY A 44 -13.43 -1.80 4.82
CA GLY A 44 -14.18 -1.25 3.68
C GLY A 44 -13.34 -1.00 2.43
N LEU A 45 -12.20 -1.68 2.28
CA LEU A 45 -11.29 -1.56 1.13
C LEU A 45 -11.78 -2.37 -0.08
N THR A 46 -12.65 -3.36 0.15
CA THR A 46 -13.27 -4.15 -0.89
C THR A 46 -14.67 -4.62 -0.48
N GLU A 47 -15.59 -4.67 -1.44
CA GLU A 47 -16.94 -5.25 -1.27
C GLU A 47 -16.97 -6.75 -1.55
N ARG A 48 -15.81 -7.34 -1.86
CA ARG A 48 -15.72 -8.74 -2.28
C ARG A 48 -16.00 -9.67 -1.11
N SER A 49 -17.03 -10.50 -1.23
CA SER A 49 -17.39 -11.49 -0.20
C SER A 49 -16.58 -12.80 -0.26
N LYS A 50 -16.03 -13.15 -1.43
CA LYS A 50 -15.26 -14.39 -1.62
C LYS A 50 -13.75 -14.15 -1.52
N SER A 51 -13.07 -14.91 -0.66
CA SER A 51 -11.62 -14.92 -0.57
C SER A 51 -10.96 -15.23 -1.93
N ILE A 52 -9.77 -14.67 -2.15
CA ILE A 52 -8.97 -15.00 -3.33
C ILE A 52 -8.33 -16.40 -3.17
N PRO A 53 -8.02 -17.11 -4.26
CA PRO A 53 -7.23 -18.34 -4.14
C PRO A 53 -5.81 -18.01 -3.66
N GLY A 54 -5.19 -18.88 -2.87
CA GLY A 54 -3.81 -18.70 -2.39
C GLY A 54 -2.78 -18.53 -3.52
N SER A 55 -3.06 -19.08 -4.70
CA SER A 55 -2.23 -18.88 -5.91
C SER A 55 -2.15 -17.43 -6.36
N ALA A 56 -3.16 -16.60 -6.08
CA ALA A 56 -3.15 -15.17 -6.39
C ALA A 56 -2.04 -14.43 -5.64
N LEU A 57 -1.79 -14.80 -4.37
CA LEU A 57 -0.70 -14.22 -3.57
C LEU A 57 0.68 -14.49 -4.19
N ILE A 58 0.86 -15.71 -4.73
CA ILE A 58 2.11 -16.09 -5.41
C ILE A 58 2.27 -15.26 -6.69
N GLN A 59 1.20 -15.12 -7.46
CA GLN A 59 1.22 -14.35 -8.71
C GLN A 59 1.55 -12.87 -8.45
N TRP A 60 0.96 -12.25 -7.44
CA TRP A 60 1.22 -10.84 -7.09
C TRP A 60 2.64 -10.61 -6.59
N THR A 61 3.23 -11.57 -5.87
CA THR A 61 4.58 -11.38 -5.33
C THR A 61 5.70 -11.75 -6.29
N LYS A 62 5.45 -12.62 -7.27
CA LYS A 62 6.49 -13.13 -8.20
C LYS A 62 6.29 -12.72 -9.64
N THR A 63 5.06 -12.77 -10.14
CA THR A 63 4.80 -12.74 -11.60
C THR A 63 4.35 -11.36 -12.06
N THR A 64 3.49 -10.70 -11.29
CA THR A 64 2.88 -9.42 -11.68
C THR A 64 2.75 -8.45 -10.50
N PRO A 65 3.88 -8.03 -9.87
CA PRO A 65 3.88 -7.16 -8.70
C PRO A 65 3.17 -5.82 -8.93
N THR A 66 3.27 -5.28 -10.15
CA THR A 66 2.61 -4.04 -10.55
C THR A 66 1.09 -4.16 -10.69
N ASN A 67 0.57 -5.39 -10.92
CA ASN A 67 -0.85 -5.70 -11.02
C ASN A 67 -1.47 -6.09 -9.67
N THR A 68 -0.71 -6.03 -8.59
CA THR A 68 -1.25 -6.24 -7.25
C THR A 68 -2.39 -5.25 -6.99
N PRO A 69 -3.60 -5.72 -6.61
CA PRO A 69 -4.73 -4.85 -6.33
C PRO A 69 -4.42 -3.87 -5.20
N LEU A 70 -4.93 -2.64 -5.33
CA LEU A 70 -4.68 -1.58 -4.34
C LEU A 70 -5.18 -1.96 -2.95
N TRP A 71 -6.38 -2.51 -2.84
CA TRP A 71 -6.97 -2.95 -1.58
C TRP A 71 -6.08 -3.99 -0.87
N ALA A 72 -5.43 -4.87 -1.65
CA ALA A 72 -4.56 -5.93 -1.10
C ALA A 72 -3.29 -5.31 -0.53
N ALA A 73 -2.64 -4.42 -1.27
CA ALA A 73 -1.45 -3.71 -0.82
C ALA A 73 -1.73 -2.84 0.42
N GLN A 74 -2.88 -2.15 0.46
CA GLN A 74 -3.31 -1.36 1.62
C GLN A 74 -3.59 -2.25 2.84
N SER A 75 -4.27 -3.39 2.65
CA SER A 75 -4.55 -4.33 3.74
C SER A 75 -3.26 -4.89 4.32
N ALA A 76 -2.30 -5.30 3.47
CA ALA A 76 -1.00 -5.79 3.93
C ALA A 76 -0.19 -4.72 4.67
N LEU A 77 -0.23 -3.45 4.21
CA LEU A 77 0.41 -2.35 4.93
C LEU A 77 -0.15 -2.18 6.34
N LEU A 78 -1.48 -2.21 6.49
CA LEU A 78 -2.12 -2.04 7.80
C LEU A 78 -1.86 -3.24 8.73
N LEU A 79 -1.81 -4.46 8.19
CA LEU A 79 -1.39 -5.64 8.95
C LEU A 79 0.07 -5.55 9.39
N LEU A 80 0.95 -5.04 8.53
CA LEU A 80 2.35 -4.81 8.86
C LEU A 80 2.53 -3.75 9.95
N PHE A 81 1.72 -2.70 9.93
CA PHE A 81 1.70 -1.72 11.01
C PHE A 81 1.31 -2.32 12.36
N ALA A 82 0.40 -3.29 12.38
CA ALA A 82 0.06 -4.02 13.60
C ALA A 82 1.23 -4.88 14.15
N ASN A 83 2.17 -5.25 13.28
CA ASN A 83 3.37 -6.02 13.62
C ASN A 83 4.64 -5.14 13.75
N GLU A 84 4.48 -3.85 14.05
CA GLU A 84 5.58 -2.88 14.24
C GLU A 84 6.53 -2.72 13.04
N TRP A 85 6.13 -3.16 11.85
CA TRP A 85 6.92 -2.94 10.64
C TRP A 85 7.03 -1.44 10.35
N LYS A 86 8.22 -1.01 9.91
CA LYS A 86 8.50 0.36 9.48
C LYS A 86 9.29 0.37 8.16
N PRO A 87 9.06 1.36 7.30
CA PRO A 87 9.87 1.55 6.10
C PRO A 87 11.32 1.90 6.48
N SER A 88 12.27 1.35 5.72
CA SER A 88 13.72 1.50 5.91
C SER A 88 14.42 2.06 4.67
N THR A 89 13.86 1.84 3.48
CA THR A 89 14.40 2.34 2.20
C THR A 89 13.52 3.44 1.59
N HIS A 90 14.07 4.22 0.66
CA HIS A 90 13.29 5.21 -0.09
C HIS A 90 12.11 4.60 -0.85
N VAL A 91 12.26 3.39 -1.38
CA VAL A 91 11.17 2.68 -2.08
C VAL A 91 10.03 2.35 -1.10
N GLU A 92 10.37 1.89 0.10
CA GLU A 92 9.37 1.58 1.14
C GLU A 92 8.66 2.83 1.64
N TRP A 93 9.39 3.92 1.86
CA TRP A 93 8.80 5.20 2.25
C TRP A 93 7.87 5.76 1.15
N CYS A 94 8.33 5.75 -0.10
CA CYS A 94 7.55 6.19 -1.26
C CYS A 94 6.28 5.36 -1.42
N GLY A 95 6.42 4.03 -1.36
CA GLY A 95 5.32 3.11 -1.51
C GLY A 95 4.30 3.20 -0.36
N MET A 96 4.77 3.28 0.89
CA MET A 96 3.92 3.50 2.05
C MET A 96 3.11 4.80 1.89
N ALA A 97 3.78 5.91 1.57
CA ALA A 97 3.12 7.19 1.38
C ALA A 97 2.08 7.17 0.24
N SER A 98 2.39 6.50 -0.88
CA SER A 98 1.45 6.33 -1.99
C SER A 98 0.20 5.54 -1.58
N LEU A 99 0.35 4.47 -0.79
CA LEU A 99 -0.77 3.68 -0.31
C LEU A 99 -1.63 4.45 0.70
N LEU A 100 -1.01 5.19 1.62
CA LEU A 100 -1.70 6.01 2.62
C LEU A 100 -2.44 7.18 1.98
N GLN A 101 -1.81 7.87 1.02
CA GLN A 101 -2.45 8.96 0.29
C GLN A 101 -3.72 8.47 -0.42
N ARG A 102 -3.70 7.26 -0.98
CA ARG A 102 -4.87 6.67 -1.62
C ARG A 102 -5.92 6.22 -0.62
N LEU A 103 -5.49 5.70 0.53
CA LEU A 103 -6.36 5.22 1.61
C LEU A 103 -7.13 6.38 2.24
N TYR A 104 -6.44 7.47 2.52
CA TYR A 104 -6.94 8.64 3.23
C TYR A 104 -7.08 9.86 2.32
N LYS A 105 -7.39 9.65 1.04
CA LYS A 105 -7.36 10.69 0.00
C LYS A 105 -8.15 11.97 0.32
N LYS A 106 -9.17 11.85 1.16
CA LYS A 106 -10.03 12.98 1.57
C LYS A 106 -9.53 13.72 2.81
N ASN A 107 -8.51 13.19 3.48
CA ASN A 107 -7.98 13.73 4.71
C ASN A 107 -6.88 14.77 4.47
N SER A 108 -6.68 15.64 5.44
CA SER A 108 -5.51 16.51 5.49
C SER A 108 -4.24 15.73 5.83
N ILE A 109 -3.07 16.29 5.56
CA ILE A 109 -1.78 15.67 5.94
C ILE A 109 -1.73 15.44 7.46
N ALA A 110 -2.19 16.41 8.26
CA ALA A 110 -2.21 16.29 9.71
C ALA A 110 -3.07 15.10 10.19
N GLU A 111 -4.24 14.91 9.59
CA GLU A 111 -5.10 13.75 9.87
C GLU A 111 -4.42 12.44 9.44
N MET A 112 -3.82 12.38 8.25
CA MET A 112 -3.09 11.19 7.79
C MET A 112 -1.97 10.80 8.76
N LEU A 113 -1.20 11.77 9.26
CA LEU A 113 -0.13 11.57 10.23
C LEU A 113 -0.67 11.17 11.62
N SER A 114 -1.91 11.53 11.95
CA SER A 114 -2.55 11.12 13.20
C SER A 114 -2.89 9.63 13.21
N TYR A 115 -3.17 9.04 12.05
CA TYR A 115 -3.46 7.60 11.89
C TYR A 115 -2.20 6.73 11.86
N LEU A 116 -1.01 7.32 11.79
CA LEU A 116 0.23 6.55 11.78
C LEU A 116 0.53 5.94 13.16
N PRO A 117 0.95 4.66 13.22
CA PRO A 117 1.44 4.05 14.44
C PRO A 117 2.59 4.82 15.09
N LYS A 118 2.74 4.70 16.41
CA LYS A 118 3.74 5.43 17.19
C LYS A 118 5.19 5.15 16.78
N HIS A 119 5.47 3.95 16.24
CA HIS A 119 6.82 3.56 15.82
C HIS A 119 7.23 4.12 14.45
N ILE A 120 6.32 4.77 13.72
CA ILE A 120 6.62 5.44 12.45
C ILE A 120 7.06 6.88 12.72
N ASN A 121 8.23 7.25 12.19
CA ASN A 121 8.71 8.63 12.26
C ASN A 121 7.78 9.54 11.42
N LYS A 122 7.02 10.41 12.09
CA LYS A 122 6.03 11.28 11.47
C LYS A 122 6.65 12.40 10.63
N ASP A 123 7.83 12.88 11.01
CA ASP A 123 8.53 13.95 10.26
C ASP A 123 8.99 13.44 8.90
N ILE A 124 9.58 12.24 8.86
CA ILE A 124 9.95 11.58 7.59
C ILE A 124 8.69 11.25 6.79
N ALA A 125 7.66 10.70 7.43
CA ALA A 125 6.40 10.35 6.77
C ALA A 125 5.74 11.58 6.11
N ALA A 126 5.77 12.75 6.77
CA ALA A 126 5.16 13.98 6.27
C ALA A 126 5.73 14.39 4.90
N GLY A 127 7.06 14.32 4.74
CA GLY A 127 7.72 14.62 3.47
C GLY A 127 7.26 13.68 2.34
N TRP A 128 7.23 12.38 2.61
CA TRP A 128 6.82 11.39 1.62
C TRP A 128 5.33 11.45 1.28
N ILE A 129 4.46 11.68 2.26
CA ILE A 129 3.01 11.86 2.04
C ILE A 129 2.76 13.12 1.22
N THR A 130 3.48 14.20 1.50
CA THR A 130 3.41 15.44 0.69
C THR A 130 3.79 15.16 -0.76
N ALA A 131 4.92 14.48 -0.99
CA ALA A 131 5.33 14.08 -2.34
C ALA A 131 4.27 13.21 -3.05
N ALA A 132 3.62 12.29 -2.32
CA ALA A 132 2.54 11.48 -2.87
C ALA A 132 1.31 12.31 -3.30
N ILE A 133 0.95 13.33 -2.51
CA ILE A 133 -0.15 14.25 -2.81
C ILE A 133 0.17 15.09 -4.05
N GLU A 134 1.38 15.63 -4.12
CA GLU A 134 1.84 16.43 -5.26
C GLU A 134 1.88 15.61 -6.56
N GLU A 135 2.39 14.39 -6.49
CA GLU A 135 2.41 13.45 -7.63
C GLU A 135 1.00 13.17 -8.16
N ASP A 136 0.05 12.87 -7.26
CA ASP A 136 -1.34 12.61 -7.63
C ASP A 136 -2.03 13.88 -8.21
N ALA A 137 -1.69 15.06 -7.69
CA ALA A 137 -2.17 16.33 -8.25
C ALA A 137 -1.60 16.59 -9.66
N ASN A 138 -0.30 16.35 -9.86
CA ASN A 138 0.37 16.51 -11.15
C ASN A 138 -0.18 15.54 -12.20
N PHE A 139 -0.35 14.26 -11.84
CA PHE A 139 -0.97 13.27 -12.70
C PHE A 139 -2.39 13.69 -13.15
N ARG A 140 -3.22 14.17 -12.22
CA ARG A 140 -4.57 14.69 -12.55
C ARG A 140 -4.54 15.89 -13.48
N ARG A 141 -3.63 16.84 -13.25
CA ARG A 141 -3.46 18.03 -14.12
C ARG A 141 -3.07 17.64 -15.54
N HIS A 142 -2.17 16.67 -15.70
CA HIS A 142 -1.76 16.17 -17.02
C HIS A 142 -2.84 15.34 -17.71
N LYS A 143 -3.63 14.57 -16.96
CA LYS A 143 -4.76 13.82 -17.53
C LYS A 143 -5.86 14.72 -18.08
N LYS A 144 -6.18 15.84 -17.42
CA LYS A 144 -7.20 16.80 -17.88
C LYS A 144 -6.78 17.61 -19.12
N ARG A 145 -5.50 17.63 -19.46
CA ARG A 145 -4.95 18.36 -20.62
C ARG A 145 -4.91 17.53 -21.91
N LYS A 146 -5.31 16.26 -21.84
CA LYS A 146 -5.48 15.36 -22.99
C LYS A 146 -6.95 15.15 -23.26
#